data_AF-A0A6M5J629-F1
#
_entry.id   AF-A0A6M5J629-F1
#
_cell.length_a   1.000
_cell.length_b   1.000
_cell.length_c   1.000
_cell.angle_alpha   90.00
_cell.angle_beta   90.00
_cell.angle_gamma   90.00
#
_symmetry.space_group_name_H-M   'P 1'
#
loop_
_entity.id
_entity.type
_entity.pdbx_description
1 polymer ?
#
loop_
_entity_poly.entity_id
_entity_poly.type
_entity_poly.pdbx_seq_one_letter_code
_entity_poly.pdbx_strand_id
1 'polypeptide(L)' 'MLQNLTGWHALILLAVVALFFGATRLPALAKSAGRSLHLFRKELHEPEEQRAESER' A
#
# COMPACT_ATOMS: atom_id res chain seq x y z
N MET A 1 20.38 18.89 11.25
CA MET A 1 20.18 18.97 9.78
C MET A 1 19.10 18.00 9.27
N LEU A 2 18.10 17.61 10.09
CA LEU A 2 17.01 16.68 9.72
C LEU A 2 15.59 17.22 10.02
N GLN A 3 15.48 18.45 10.56
CA GLN A 3 14.20 19.06 10.95
C GLN A 3 13.40 19.64 9.77
N ASN A 4 13.94 19.59 8.54
CA ASN A 4 13.27 20.10 7.34
C ASN A 4 12.51 19.01 6.55
N LEU A 5 12.29 17.82 7.12
CA LEU A 5 11.35 16.82 6.60
C LEU A 5 9.91 17.13 7.07
N THR A 6 9.53 18.39 6.93
CA THR A 6 8.38 18.78 6.12
C THR A 6 7.15 17.86 6.15
N GLY A 7 6.57 17.69 7.33
CA GLY A 7 5.16 17.33 7.46
C GLY A 7 4.27 18.23 6.59
N TRP A 8 4.70 19.48 6.36
CA TRP A 8 4.03 20.40 5.44
C TRP A 8 4.24 20.09 3.95
N HIS A 9 5.40 19.56 3.51
CA HIS A 9 5.58 19.20 2.09
C HIS A 9 4.76 17.97 1.72
N ALA A 10 4.58 17.02 2.65
CA ALA A 10 3.70 15.88 2.44
C ALA A 10 2.25 16.32 2.17
N LEU A 11 1.75 17.30 2.92
CA LEU A 11 0.43 17.90 2.70
C LEU A 11 0.32 18.60 1.33
N ILE A 12 1.32 19.40 0.97
CA ILE A 12 1.35 20.10 -0.33
C ILE A 12 1.40 19.07 -1.48
N LEU A 13 2.25 18.05 -1.38
CA LEU A 13 2.35 17.01 -2.40
C LEU A 13 1.01 16.27 -2.54
N LEU A 14 0.37 15.91 -1.42
CA LEU A 14 -0.93 15.27 -1.42
C LEU A 14 -1.99 16.15 -2.06
N ALA A 15 -1.97 17.46 -1.80
CA ALA A 15 -2.86 18.43 -2.45
C ALA A 15 -2.62 18.50 -3.97
N VAL A 16 -1.36 18.54 -4.43
CA VAL A 16 -1.03 18.58 -5.86
C VAL A 16 -1.49 17.31 -6.57
N VAL A 17 -1.21 16.13 -6.01
CA VAL A 17 -1.61 14.87 -6.63
C VAL A 17 -3.14 14.71 -6.58
N ALA A 18 -3.80 15.13 -5.49
CA ALA A 18 -5.25 15.15 -5.41
C ALA A 18 -5.91 16.13 -6.39
N LEU A 19 -5.25 17.24 -6.74
CA LEU A 19 -5.76 18.17 -7.75
C LEU A 19 -5.66 17.60 -9.18
N PHE A 20 -4.55 16.94 -9.51
CA PHE A 20 -4.34 16.31 -10.81
C PHE A 20 -5.19 15.05 -11.02
N PHE A 21 -5.21 14.16 -10.03
CA PHE A 21 -5.91 12.87 -10.13
C PHE A 21 -7.34 12.92 -9.58
N GLY A 22 -7.68 13.92 -8.79
CA GLY A 22 -8.90 13.94 -7.97
C GLY A 22 -8.72 13.19 -6.66
N ALA A 23 -9.30 13.71 -5.57
CA ALA A 23 -9.22 13.13 -4.22
C ALA A 23 -9.71 11.68 -4.12
N THR A 24 -10.56 11.23 -5.06
CA THR A 24 -11.17 9.89 -5.06
C THR A 24 -10.42 8.86 -5.89
N ARG A 25 -9.62 9.28 -6.89
CA ARG A 25 -8.97 8.32 -7.83
C ARG A 25 -7.69 7.72 -7.27
N LEU A 26 -6.89 8.51 -6.55
CA LEU A 26 -5.72 8.03 -5.81
C LEU A 26 -6.04 6.85 -4.86
N PRO A 27 -7.01 6.99 -3.93
CA PRO A 27 -7.34 5.91 -3.01
C PRO A 27 -8.03 4.73 -3.71
N ALA A 28 -8.80 4.97 -4.77
CA ALA A 28 -9.43 3.89 -5.53
C ALA A 28 -8.39 3.01 -6.24
N LEU A 29 -7.40 3.61 -6.88
CA LEU A 29 -6.28 2.90 -7.51
C LEU A 29 -5.45 2.14 -6.47
N ALA A 30 -5.10 2.79 -5.36
CA ALA A 30 -4.39 2.14 -4.25
C ALA A 30 -5.17 0.94 -3.67
N LYS A 31 -6.50 1.04 -3.50
CA LYS A 31 -7.34 -0.08 -3.06
C LYS A 31 -7.37 -1.22 -4.08
N SER A 32 -7.42 -0.93 -5.37
CA SER A 32 -7.44 -1.97 -6.41
C SER A 32 -6.10 -2.71 -6.52
N ALA A 33 -4.99 -1.97 -6.54
CA ALA A 33 -3.64 -2.54 -6.59
C ALA A 33 -3.28 -3.25 -5.27
N GLY A 34 -3.64 -2.67 -4.13
CA GLY A 34 -3.41 -3.25 -2.81
C GLY A 34 -4.14 -4.59 -2.62
N ARG A 35 -5.38 -4.71 -3.12
CA ARG A 35 -6.11 -5.99 -3.07
C ARG A 35 -5.45 -7.08 -3.93
N SER A 36 -4.97 -6.75 -5.12
CA SER A 36 -4.26 -7.71 -5.98
C SER A 36 -2.93 -8.15 -5.35
N LEU A 37 -2.15 -7.21 -4.79
CA LEU A 37 -0.90 -7.54 -4.13
C LEU A 37 -1.11 -8.32 -2.82
N HIS A 38 -2.17 -8.04 -2.07
CA HIS A 38 -2.53 -8.78 -0.87
C HIS A 38 -2.87 -10.24 -1.19
N LEU A 39 -3.70 -10.48 -2.21
CA LEU A 39 -4.06 -11.83 -2.64
C LEU A 39 -2.82 -12.62 -3.08
N PHE A 40 -1.97 -11.98 -3.89
CA PHE A 40 -0.70 -12.57 -4.32
C PHE A 40 0.23 -12.90 -3.15
N ARG A 41 0.34 -12.01 -2.15
CA ARG A 41 1.13 -12.26 -0.93
C ARG A 41 0.56 -13.38 -0.07
N LYS A 42 -0.76 -13.55 -0.07
CA LYS A 42 -1.43 -14.61 0.69
C LYS A 42 -1.16 -15.98 0.06
N GLU A 43 -1.34 -16.09 -1.26
CA GLU A 43 -1.05 -17.30 -2.03
C GLU A 43 0.43 -17.71 -1.94
N LEU A 44 1.35 -16.78 -1.75
CA LEU A 44 2.78 -17.07 -1.57
C LEU A 44 3.15 -17.56 -0.15
N HIS A 45 2.38 -17.22 0.89
CA HIS A 45 2.67 -17.62 2.28
C HIS A 45 1.88 -18.87 2.72
N GLU A 46 0.68 -19.10 2.21
CA GLU A 46 -0.08 -20.34 2.44
C GLU A 46 0.69 -21.66 2.14
N PRO A 47 1.55 -21.77 1.11
CA PRO A 47 2.30 -23.01 0.85
C PRO A 47 3.37 -23.32 1.90
N GLU A 48 3.86 -22.33 2.64
CA GLU A 48 4.84 -22.53 3.73
C GLU A 48 4.15 -22.99 5.03
N GLU A 49 2.97 -22.42 5.32
CA GLU A 49 2.25 -22.68 6.59
C GLU A 49 1.58 -24.06 6.59
N GLN A 50 1.02 -24.51 5.46
CA GLN A 50 0.42 -25.86 5.34
C GLN A 50 1.43 -27.01 5.43
N ARG A 51 2.70 -26.75 5.11
CA ARG A 51 3.77 -27.76 5.19
C ARG A 51 4.24 -27.99 6.63
N ALA A 52 4.17 -26.98 7.49
CA ALA A 52 4.62 -27.04 8.87
C ALA A 52 3.60 -27.73 9.82
N GLU A 53 2.33 -27.79 9.43
CA GLU A 53 1.26 -28.41 10.25
C GLU A 53 1.03 -29.89 9.91
N SER A 54 1.37 -30.34 8.68
CA SER A 54 1.26 -31.76 8.29
C SER A 54 2.42 -32.64 8.80
N GLU A 55 3.45 -32.07 9.43
CA GLU A 55 4.60 -32.79 10.01
C GLU A 55 4.56 -32.89 11.57
N ARG A 56 3.43 -32.56 12.20
CA ARG A 56 3.19 -32.74 13.65
C ARG A 56 2.06 -33.72 13.91
#